data_AF-F1LHP7-F1
#
_entry.id   AF-F1LHP7-F1
#
_cell.length_a   1.000
_cell.length_b   1.000
_cell.length_c   1.000
_cell.angle_alpha   90.00
_cell.angle_beta   90.00
_cell.angle_gamma   90.00
#
_symmetry.space_group_name_H-M   'P 1'
#
loop_
_entity.id
_entity.type
_entity.pdbx_description
1 polymer ?
#
loop_
_entity_poly.entity_id
_entity_poly.type
_entity_poly.pdbx_seq_one_letter_code
_entity_poly.pdbx_strand_id
1 'polypeptide(L)' 'MLADYLTIQEEFGRDLKGRVFTYMGDGHNNMAHSYIVMAAKMGIEMRVGCPKEQWPEQDVIDYALTK' A
#
# COMPACT_ATOMS: atom_id res chain seq x y z
N MET A 1 -5.63 7.76 -2.20
CA MET A 1 -5.94 6.32 -2.11
C MET A 1 -6.99 5.89 -3.10
N LEU A 2 -8.27 6.29 -2.96
CA LEU A 2 -9.32 5.83 -3.89
C LEU A 2 -9.09 6.28 -5.33
N ALA A 3 -8.62 7.51 -5.53
CA ALA A 3 -8.24 8.01 -6.85
C ALA A 3 -7.10 7.19 -7.45
N ASP A 4 -6.02 6.95 -6.68
CA ASP A 4 -4.87 6.17 -7.14
C ASP A 4 -5.27 4.72 -7.47
N TYR A 5 -6.13 4.11 -6.65
CA TYR A 5 -6.70 2.79 -6.92
C TYR A 5 -7.49 2.76 -8.22
N LEU A 6 -8.35 3.76 -8.46
CA LEU A 6 -9.10 3.86 -9.71
C LEU A 6 -8.15 3.97 -10.91
N THR A 7 -7.12 4.81 -10.84
CA THR A 7 -6.12 4.93 -11.90
C THR A 7 -5.39 3.61 -12.15
N ILE A 8 -5.02 2.88 -11.09
CA ILE A 8 -4.40 1.55 -11.24
C ILE A 8 -5.38 0.60 -11.96
N GLN A 9 -6.67 0.63 -11.64
CA GLN A 9 -7.65 -0.21 -12.34
C GLN A 9 -7.86 0.18 -13.80
N GLU A 10 -7.81 1.47 -14.12
CA GLU A 10 -7.92 1.99 -15.48
C GLU A 10 -6.75 1.54 -16.36
N GLU A 11 -5.54 1.60 -15.82
CA GLU A 11 -4.32 1.28 -16.57
C GLU A 11 -3.98 -0.23 -16.59
N PHE A 12 -4.31 -0.95 -15.52
CA PHE A 12 -3.86 -2.33 -15.31
C PHE A 12 -5.00 -3.36 -15.24
N GLY A 13 -6.25 -2.91 -15.36
CA GLY A 13 -7.45 -3.73 -15.28
C GLY A 13 -8.02 -3.87 -13.86
N ARG A 14 -9.26 -4.35 -13.77
CA ARG A 14 -9.98 -4.43 -12.47
C ARG A 14 -9.46 -5.49 -11.52
N ASP A 15 -8.92 -6.60 -12.06
CA ASP A 15 -8.29 -7.65 -11.27
C ASP A 15 -6.82 -7.31 -11.04
N LEU A 16 -6.50 -6.92 -9.81
CA LEU A 16 -5.16 -6.53 -9.39
C LEU A 16 -4.46 -7.64 -8.59
N LYS A 17 -5.07 -8.83 -8.47
CA LYS A 17 -4.51 -9.94 -7.72
C LYS A 17 -3.14 -10.34 -8.26
N GLY A 18 -2.15 -10.43 -7.37
CA GLY A 18 -0.78 -10.79 -7.74
C GLY A 18 0.03 -9.67 -8.41
N ARG A 19 -0.53 -8.46 -8.55
CA ARG A 19 0.25 -7.27 -8.91
C ARG A 19 0.96 -6.71 -7.68
N VAL A 20 2.08 -6.04 -7.94
CA VAL A 20 2.91 -5.41 -6.92
C VAL A 20 2.77 -3.89 -7.02
N PHE A 21 2.39 -3.24 -5.93
CA PHE A 21 2.41 -1.79 -5.77
C PHE A 21 3.58 -1.38 -4.88
N THR A 22 4.51 -0.59 -5.42
CA THR A 22 5.70 -0.14 -4.68
C THR A 22 5.61 1.34 -4.37
N TYR A 23 5.74 1.70 -3.10
CA TYR A 23 5.91 3.08 -2.64
C TYR A 23 7.35 3.29 -2.18
N MET A 24 8.00 4.36 -2.62
CA MET A 24 9.34 4.72 -2.18
C MET A 24 9.36 6.14 -1.60
N GLY A 25 10.11 6.33 -0.51
CA GLY A 25 10.22 7.60 0.18
C GLY A 25 10.06 7.44 1.68
N ASP A 26 9.27 8.30 2.31
CA ASP A 26 9.00 8.29 3.74
C ASP A 26 7.89 7.28 4.06
N GLY A 27 8.26 6.15 4.67
CA GLY A 27 7.33 5.08 5.03
C GLY A 27 6.48 5.38 6.27
N HIS A 28 6.81 6.42 7.04
CA HIS A 28 6.13 6.80 8.28
C HIS A 28 4.96 7.77 8.04
N ASN A 29 4.85 8.32 6.83
CA ASN A 29 3.81 9.28 6.52
C ASN A 29 2.42 8.65 6.29
N ASN A 30 1.41 9.52 6.27
CA ASN A 30 0.03 9.11 6.04
C ASN A 30 -0.22 8.47 4.67
N MET A 31 0.59 8.76 3.65
CA MET A 31 0.45 8.18 2.31
C MET A 31 0.89 6.72 2.32
N ALA A 32 2.09 6.42 2.83
CA ALA A 32 2.57 5.06 2.98
C ALA A 32 1.59 4.21 3.79
N HIS A 33 1.15 4.72 4.95
CA HIS A 33 0.19 4.04 5.81
C HIS A 33 -1.14 3.77 5.13
N SER A 34 -1.68 4.77 4.42
CA SER A 34 -2.94 4.59 3.73
C SER A 34 -2.84 3.59 2.56
N TYR A 35 -1.69 3.56 1.85
CA TYR A 35 -1.47 2.61 0.76
C TYR A 35 -1.37 1.18 1.30
N ILE A 36 -0.77 0.98 2.48
CA ILE A 36 -0.68 -0.34 3.14
C ILE A 36 -2.08 -0.88 3.40
N VAL A 37 -2.96 -0.07 3.97
CA VAL A 37 -4.35 -0.45 4.25
C VAL A 37 -5.13 -0.71 2.95
N MET A 38 -4.95 0.12 1.93
CA MET A 38 -5.57 -0.08 0.62
C MET A 38 -5.12 -1.41 0.00
N ALA A 39 -3.82 -1.69 -0.03
CA ALA A 39 -3.26 -2.88 -0.64
C ALA A 39 -3.78 -4.16 0.02
N ALA A 40 -3.83 -4.19 1.36
CA ALA A 40 -4.41 -5.30 2.12
C ALA A 40 -5.87 -5.55 1.74
N LYS A 41 -6.70 -4.50 1.67
CA LYS A 41 -8.12 -4.63 1.30
C LYS A 41 -8.35 -5.06 -0.13
N MET A 42 -7.45 -4.71 -1.04
CA MET A 42 -7.60 -4.96 -2.48
C MET A 42 -6.85 -6.21 -2.96
N GLY A 43 -6.16 -6.93 -2.06
CA GLY A 43 -5.40 -8.13 -2.40
C GLY A 43 -4.19 -7.86 -3.29
N ILE A 44 -3.57 -6.69 -3.14
CA ILE A 44 -2.39 -6.25 -3.88
C ILE A 44 -1.17 -6.46 -2.98
N GLU A 45 -0.07 -6.98 -3.53
CA GLU A 45 1.19 -7.02 -2.79
C GLU A 45 1.78 -5.62 -2.70
N MET A 46 2.00 -5.11 -1.50
CA MET A 46 2.66 -3.82 -1.30
C MET A 46 4.11 -3.98 -0.88
N ARG A 47 4.98 -3.17 -1.48
CA ARG A 47 6.39 -3.03 -1.09
C ARG A 47 6.69 -1.58 -0.73
N VAL A 48 7.31 -1.36 0.42
CA VAL A 48 7.72 -0.02 0.88
C VAL A 48 9.24 0.06 0.86
N GLY A 49 9.77 0.90 -0.01
CA GLY A 49 11.21 1.22 -0.07
C GLY A 49 11.51 2.51 0.70
N CYS A 50 11.98 2.38 1.94
CA CYS A 50 12.31 3.51 2.80
C CYS A 50 13.52 3.21 3.70
N PRO A 51 14.23 4.24 4.22
CA PRO A 51 15.22 4.07 5.29
C PRO A 51 14.61 3.38 6.51
N LYS A 52 15.42 2.65 7.27
CA LYS A 52 14.92 1.87 8.43
C LYS A 52 14.27 2.74 9.49
N GLU A 53 14.77 3.95 9.66
CA GLU A 53 14.29 4.93 10.63
C GLU A 53 12.92 5.51 10.23
N GLN A 54 12.49 5.31 8.98
CA GLN A 54 11.21 5.77 8.42
C GLN A 54 10.31 4.61 8.02
N TRP A 55 10.50 3.43 8.62
CA TRP A 55 9.58 2.32 8.38
C TRP A 55 8.15 2.67 8.81
N PRO A 56 7.13 2.07 8.16
CA PRO A 56 5.76 2.22 8.59
C PRO A 56 5.57 1.82 10.05
N GLU A 57 4.65 2.48 10.74
CA GLU A 57 4.31 2.12 12.12
C GLU A 57 3.76 0.68 12.18
N GLN A 58 4.19 -0.07 13.19
CA GLN A 58 3.85 -1.49 13.30
C GLN A 58 2.35 -1.70 13.50
N ASP A 59 1.66 -0.79 14.18
CA ASP A 59 0.21 -0.83 14.39
C ASP A 59 -0.58 -0.72 13.07
N VAL A 60 -0.09 0.04 12.10
CA VAL A 60 -0.66 0.13 10.74
C VAL A 60 -0.52 -1.20 10.01
N ILE A 61 0.65 -1.85 10.13
CA ILE A 61 0.91 -3.18 9.54
C ILE A 61 -0.03 -4.22 10.18
N ASP A 62 -0.10 -4.24 11.50
CA ASP A 62 -0.96 -5.17 12.24
C ASP A 62 -2.43 -4.97 11.90
N TYR A 63 -2.88 -3.72 11.82
CA TYR A 63 -4.23 -3.37 11.40
C TYR A 63 -4.54 -3.86 9.98
N ALA A 64 -3.60 -3.72 9.05
CA ALA A 64 -3.76 -4.15 7.68
C ALA A 64 -3.81 -5.68 7.52
N LEU A 65 -3.08 -6.43 8.35
CA LEU A 65 -3.01 -7.91 8.26
C LEU A 65 -4.13 -8.64 9.03
N THR A 66 -4.81 -7.97 9.96
CA THR A 66 -5.86 -8.59 10.79
C THR A 66 -7.25 -8.56 10.13
N LYS A 67 -7.42 -7.81 9.04
CA LYS A 67 -8.71 -7.52 8.38
C LYS A 67 -8.71 -7.96 6.93
#